data_AF-A0A139A112-F1
#
_entry.id   AF-A0A139A112-F1
#
_cell.length_a   1.000
_cell.length_b   1.000
_cell.length_c   1.000
_cell.angle_alpha   90.00
_cell.angle_beta   90.00
_cell.angle_gamma   90.00
#
_symmetry.space_group_name_H-M   'P 1'
#
loop_
_entity.id
_entity.type
_entity.pdbx_description
1 polymer ?
#
loop_
_entity_poly.entity_id
_entity_poly.type
_entity_poly.pdbx_seq_one_letter_code
_entity_poly.pdbx_strand_id
1 'polypeptide(L)'
;MFDRAIVTANAFAIDLSNVFRSIAERCVSFTASERLRRPVSEDQVIIVSQGVSPYIPTDITDGASKRAWKLLEVYLDKFDSSATGFPYHRAVLEKILETDASVDIPAWILRIYKGPERGSYSDDYLRSLLKFDRLEEASLYAIELLNQGTNSNPRKYGPSSYDLPQSDSRCIPTTLIDILLDALDEAVAAKGRYVGTNTKRLARLRSDLEKAVLEYVESVRVETEDAIAANRPIR
;
A
#
# COMPACT_ATOMS: atom_id res chain seq x y z
N MET A 1 23.36 14.83 4.59
CA MET A 1 22.94 15.38 3.28
C MET A 1 21.43 15.55 3.20
N PHE A 2 20.64 14.55 3.58
CA PHE A 2 19.17 14.64 3.55
C PHE A 2 18.58 15.66 4.51
N ASP A 3 19.15 15.85 5.71
CA ASP A 3 18.71 16.92 6.62
C ASP A 3 18.81 18.30 5.98
N ARG A 4 19.89 18.55 5.23
CA ARG A 4 20.07 19.81 4.50
C ARG A 4 19.04 19.93 3.37
N ALA A 5 18.82 18.86 2.61
CA ALA A 5 17.82 18.85 1.54
C ALA A 5 16.40 19.09 2.08
N ILE A 6 16.06 18.51 3.22
CA ILE A 6 14.77 18.70 3.91
C ILE A 6 14.66 20.14 4.44
N VAL A 7 15.69 20.67 5.10
CA VAL A 7 15.70 22.06 5.60
C VAL A 7 15.56 23.05 4.44
N THR A 8 16.26 22.83 3.32
CA THR A 8 16.13 23.69 2.14
C THR A 8 14.78 23.55 1.47
N ALA A 9 14.26 22.33 1.31
CA ALA A 9 12.95 22.11 0.71
C ALA A 9 11.84 22.74 1.56
N ASN A 10 11.92 22.64 2.88
CA ASN A 10 11.02 23.34 3.80
C ASN A 10 11.18 24.86 3.69
N ALA A 11 12.41 25.38 3.57
CA ALA A 11 12.64 26.81 3.39
C ALA A 11 12.04 27.37 2.08
N PHE A 12 11.97 26.55 1.03
CA PHE A 12 11.38 26.91 -0.26
C PHE A 12 9.94 26.41 -0.45
N ALA A 13 9.32 25.82 0.58
CA ALA A 13 8.00 25.18 0.50
C ALA A 13 7.86 24.18 -0.68
N ILE A 14 8.95 23.46 -0.97
CA ILE A 14 9.00 22.44 -2.03
C ILE A 14 8.53 21.11 -1.44
N ASP A 15 7.70 20.40 -2.21
CA ASP A 15 7.22 19.07 -1.86
C ASP A 15 8.38 18.07 -1.65
N LEU A 16 8.35 17.37 -0.51
CA LEU A 16 9.41 16.43 -0.11
C LEU A 16 9.29 15.07 -0.81
N SER A 17 8.21 14.82 -1.58
CA SER A 17 7.99 13.52 -2.24
C SER A 17 9.18 13.06 -3.08
N ASN A 18 9.84 13.98 -3.80
CA ASN A 18 11.01 13.63 -4.61
C ASN A 18 12.25 13.27 -3.76
N VAL A 19 12.38 13.88 -2.58
CA VAL A 19 13.45 13.54 -1.62
C VAL A 19 13.23 12.12 -1.10
N PHE A 20 12.00 11.81 -0.67
CA PHE A 20 11.64 10.48 -0.19
C PHE A 20 11.74 9.40 -1.28
N ARG A 21 11.33 9.72 -2.51
CA ARG A 21 11.52 8.84 -3.68
C ARG A 21 13.00 8.54 -3.93
N SER A 22 13.86 9.55 -3.88
CA SER A 22 15.30 9.34 -4.07
C SER A 22 15.91 8.45 -2.97
N ILE A 23 15.46 8.61 -1.71
CA ILE A 23 15.91 7.74 -0.62
C ILE A 23 15.42 6.30 -0.85
N ALA A 24 14.16 6.11 -1.22
CA ALA A 24 13.57 4.80 -1.50
C ALA A 24 14.29 4.07 -2.63
N GLU A 25 14.58 4.75 -3.75
CA GLU A 25 15.33 4.21 -4.88
C GLU A 25 16.71 3.70 -4.46
N ARG A 26 17.39 4.44 -3.59
CA ARG A 26 18.69 4.02 -3.06
C ARG A 26 18.54 2.81 -2.13
N CYS A 27 17.52 2.77 -1.26
CA CYS A 27 17.23 1.61 -0.40
C CYS A 27 17.00 0.32 -1.21
N VAL A 28 16.23 0.42 -2.29
CA VAL A 28 16.00 -0.68 -3.24
C VAL A 28 17.33 -1.09 -3.90
N SER A 29 18.11 -0.11 -4.36
CA SER A 29 19.42 -0.36 -4.98
C SER A 29 20.41 -1.06 -4.04
N PHE A 30 20.39 -0.73 -2.75
CA PHE A 30 21.17 -1.44 -1.73
C PHE A 30 20.74 -2.88 -1.58
N THR A 31 19.43 -3.11 -1.48
CA THR A 31 18.86 -4.46 -1.31
C THR A 31 19.23 -5.33 -2.51
N ALA A 32 19.13 -4.78 -3.72
CA ALA A 32 19.54 -5.45 -4.95
C ALA A 32 21.06 -5.71 -4.99
N SER A 33 21.87 -4.74 -4.57
CA SER A 33 23.34 -4.88 -4.57
C SER A 33 23.83 -5.91 -3.56
N GLU A 34 23.22 -5.95 -2.37
CA GLU A 34 23.50 -6.93 -1.32
C GLU A 34 23.08 -8.34 -1.76
N ARG A 35 21.89 -8.48 -2.36
CA ARG A 35 21.41 -9.73 -2.97
C ARG A 35 22.36 -10.25 -4.06
N LEU A 36 22.92 -9.35 -4.86
CA LEU A 36 23.84 -9.67 -5.95
C LEU A 36 25.32 -9.71 -5.53
N ARG A 37 25.64 -9.51 -4.22
CA ARG A 37 27.00 -9.39 -3.68
C ARG A 37 27.91 -8.45 -4.49
N ARG A 38 27.36 -7.36 -5.00
CA ARG A 38 28.12 -6.33 -5.72
C ARG A 38 28.82 -5.41 -4.71
N PRO A 39 30.02 -4.90 -5.02
CA PRO A 39 30.65 -3.89 -4.19
C PRO A 39 29.73 -2.66 -4.13
N VAL A 40 29.40 -2.26 -2.90
CA VAL A 40 28.61 -1.06 -2.60
C VAL A 40 29.46 0.14 -3.00
N SER A 41 28.94 1.02 -3.86
CA SER A 41 29.64 2.24 -4.27
C SER A 41 29.88 3.18 -3.06
N GLU A 42 30.95 3.97 -3.06
CA GLU A 42 31.27 4.89 -1.95
C GLU A 42 30.12 5.87 -1.65
N ASP A 43 29.40 6.33 -2.69
CA ASP A 43 28.23 7.20 -2.58
C ASP A 43 27.06 6.58 -1.81
N GLN A 44 26.96 5.26 -1.84
CA GLN A 44 25.98 4.49 -1.11
C GLN A 44 26.41 4.42 0.38
N VAL A 45 27.67 4.10 0.67
CA VAL A 45 28.18 4.03 2.06
C VAL A 45 27.92 5.32 2.86
N ILE A 46 28.04 6.50 2.23
CA ILE A 46 27.82 7.81 2.87
C ILE A 46 26.41 7.95 3.49
N ILE A 47 25.37 7.35 2.90
CA ILE A 47 23.99 7.42 3.41
C ILE A 47 23.87 6.69 4.74
N VAL A 48 24.51 5.53 4.81
CA VAL A 48 24.49 4.63 5.96
C VAL A 48 25.38 5.17 7.09
N SER A 49 26.46 5.86 6.73
CA SER A 49 27.42 6.43 7.68
C SER A 49 27.02 7.81 8.21
N GLN A 50 26.28 8.62 7.44
CA GLN A 50 25.95 10.01 7.83
C GLN A 50 24.49 10.25 8.22
N GLY A 51 23.59 9.28 8.01
CA GLY A 51 22.20 9.33 8.47
C GLY A 51 22.01 8.86 9.93
N VAL A 52 23.09 8.47 10.61
CA VAL A 52 23.02 7.96 11.98
C VAL A 52 22.80 9.12 12.94
N SER A 53 21.54 9.49 13.10
CA SER A 53 21.08 10.08 14.36
C SER A 53 21.59 9.21 15.51
N PRO A 54 22.21 9.76 16.57
CA PRO A 54 22.75 8.99 17.70
C PRO A 54 21.70 8.16 18.46
N TYR A 55 20.43 8.25 18.04
CA TYR A 55 19.27 7.55 18.60
C TYR A 55 18.90 6.24 17.88
N ILE A 56 19.58 5.85 16.80
CA ILE A 56 19.34 4.55 16.14
C ILE A 56 20.30 3.53 16.76
N PRO A 57 19.81 2.51 17.51
CA PRO A 57 20.68 1.47 18.07
C PRO A 57 21.37 0.73 16.92
N THR A 58 22.70 0.86 16.86
CA THR A 58 23.52 0.15 15.87
C THR A 58 23.88 -1.22 16.43
N ASP A 59 23.13 -2.25 16.06
CA ASP A 59 23.65 -3.60 16.16
C ASP A 59 24.58 -3.83 14.96
N ILE A 60 25.82 -4.24 15.23
CA ILE A 60 26.93 -4.33 14.26
C ILE A 60 26.64 -5.37 13.14
N THR A 61 25.63 -6.22 13.36
CA THR A 61 25.18 -7.30 12.46
C THR A 61 24.18 -6.87 11.40
N ASP A 62 23.60 -5.66 11.49
CA ASP A 62 22.59 -5.22 10.53
C ASP A 62 23.24 -4.64 9.26
N GLY A 63 22.96 -5.26 8.11
CA GLY A 63 23.47 -4.88 6.79
C GLY A 63 23.14 -3.44 6.38
N ALA A 64 23.91 -2.90 5.44
CA ALA A 64 23.76 -1.52 4.94
C ALA A 64 22.33 -1.22 4.43
N SER A 65 21.69 -2.20 3.80
CA SER A 65 20.30 -2.13 3.35
C SER A 65 19.33 -1.88 4.53
N LYS A 66 19.41 -2.70 5.58
CA LYS A 66 18.50 -2.62 6.73
C LYS A 66 18.60 -1.27 7.44
N ARG A 67 19.81 -0.71 7.54
CA ARG A 67 20.02 0.64 8.08
C ARG A 67 19.41 1.73 7.20
N ALA A 68 19.52 1.63 5.87
CA ALA A 68 18.91 2.58 4.95
C ALA A 68 17.37 2.56 5.05
N TRP A 69 16.77 1.37 5.12
CA TRP A 69 15.33 1.21 5.34
C TRP A 69 14.87 1.77 6.68
N LYS A 70 15.64 1.53 7.76
CA LYS A 70 15.30 2.08 9.08
C LYS A 70 15.37 3.60 9.12
N LEU A 71 16.35 4.17 8.42
CA LEU A 71 16.48 5.62 8.28
C LEU A 71 15.24 6.22 7.58
N LEU A 72 14.81 5.60 6.49
CA LEU A 72 13.62 6.04 5.75
C LEU A 72 12.35 6.00 6.62
N GLU A 73 12.15 4.92 7.38
CA GLU A 73 11.03 4.81 8.33
C GLU A 73 11.03 5.97 9.34
N VAL A 74 12.18 6.26 9.97
CA VAL A 74 12.30 7.36 10.95
C VAL A 74 12.01 8.74 10.34
N TYR A 75 12.40 8.98 9.08
CA TYR A 75 12.07 10.24 8.43
C TYR A 75 10.60 10.33 8.05
N LEU A 76 10.00 9.25 7.57
CA LEU A 76 8.58 9.23 7.23
C LEU A 76 7.70 9.44 8.47
N ASP A 77 8.02 8.80 9.60
CA ASP A 77 7.31 9.01 10.87
C ASP A 77 7.35 10.47 11.37
N LYS A 78 8.39 11.24 10.97
CA LYS A 78 8.54 12.64 11.37
C LYS A 78 7.80 13.62 10.46
N PHE A 79 7.75 13.33 9.16
CA PHE A 79 7.27 14.27 8.15
C PHE A 79 5.91 13.90 7.56
N ASP A 80 5.45 12.66 7.78
CA ASP A 80 4.18 12.18 7.27
C ASP A 80 3.25 11.76 8.41
N SER A 81 1.96 12.00 8.24
CA SER A 81 0.96 11.75 9.29
C SER A 81 -0.41 11.44 8.71
N SER A 82 -1.29 10.90 9.54
CA SER A 82 -2.70 10.70 9.18
C SER A 82 -3.42 12.03 8.85
N ALA A 83 -2.97 13.15 9.43
CA ALA A 83 -3.50 14.48 9.13
C ALA A 83 -3.13 15.00 7.73
N THR A 84 -2.01 14.54 7.15
CA THR A 84 -1.54 14.92 5.81
C THR A 84 -2.00 13.96 4.72
N GLY A 85 -2.60 12.82 5.07
CA GLY A 85 -3.08 11.83 4.10
C GLY A 85 -1.98 10.91 3.54
N PHE A 86 -0.88 10.73 4.27
CA PHE A 86 0.24 9.85 3.90
C PHE A 86 0.86 10.03 2.47
N PRO A 87 1.02 11.26 1.93
CA PRO A 87 1.53 11.47 0.57
C PRO A 87 2.96 10.94 0.37
N TYR A 88 3.81 11.01 1.40
CA TYR A 88 5.20 10.58 1.28
C TYR A 88 5.33 9.05 1.36
N HIS A 89 4.52 8.40 2.20
CA HIS A 89 4.41 6.94 2.19
C HIS A 89 3.91 6.41 0.85
N ARG A 90 2.95 7.09 0.23
CA ARG A 90 2.51 6.77 -1.14
C ARG A 90 3.63 6.97 -2.14
N ALA A 91 4.32 8.09 -2.11
CA ALA A 91 5.43 8.37 -3.03
C ALA A 91 6.55 7.32 -2.93
N VAL A 92 6.85 6.85 -1.72
CA VAL A 92 7.82 5.77 -1.45
C VAL A 92 7.31 4.43 -1.97
N LEU A 93 6.06 4.06 -1.67
CA LEU A 93 5.45 2.84 -2.18
C LEU A 93 5.51 2.78 -3.72
N GLU A 94 5.04 3.85 -4.38
CA GLU A 94 5.06 3.95 -5.83
C GLU A 94 6.50 3.80 -6.38
N LYS A 95 7.50 4.38 -5.71
CA LYS A 95 8.88 4.26 -6.15
C LYS A 95 9.46 2.86 -5.97
N ILE A 96 9.09 2.16 -4.90
CA ILE A 96 9.48 0.75 -4.70
C ILE A 96 8.92 -0.11 -5.83
N LEU A 97 7.62 0.06 -6.12
CA LEU A 97 6.92 -0.66 -7.19
C LEU A 97 7.50 -0.35 -8.59
N GLU A 98 7.94 0.88 -8.83
CA GLU A 98 8.61 1.28 -10.07
C GLU A 98 9.99 0.63 -10.24
N THR A 99 10.79 0.56 -9.17
CA THR A 99 12.22 0.26 -9.26
C THR A 99 12.52 -1.22 -9.37
N ASP A 100 11.94 -2.06 -8.51
CA ASP A 100 12.20 -3.51 -8.51
C ASP A 100 10.98 -4.29 -8.02
N ALA A 101 10.44 -5.14 -8.89
CA ALA A 101 9.33 -6.04 -8.58
C ALA A 101 9.70 -7.17 -7.60
N SER A 102 10.99 -7.42 -7.40
CA SER A 102 11.50 -8.48 -6.52
C SER A 102 11.78 -8.03 -5.09
N VAL A 103 11.66 -6.73 -4.81
CA VAL A 103 11.86 -6.21 -3.46
C VAL A 103 10.55 -6.24 -2.69
N ASP A 104 10.57 -6.95 -1.56
CA ASP A 104 9.44 -7.02 -0.65
C ASP A 104 9.11 -5.63 -0.09
N ILE A 105 7.84 -5.27 -0.12
CA ILE A 105 7.37 -4.00 0.45
C ILE A 105 7.53 -4.07 1.98
N PRO A 106 8.21 -3.10 2.61
CA PRO A 106 8.39 -3.10 4.06
C PRO A 106 7.07 -3.17 4.84
N ALA A 107 7.03 -3.99 5.88
CA ALA A 107 5.82 -4.25 6.67
C ALA A 107 5.24 -2.97 7.31
N TRP A 108 6.08 -1.99 7.65
CA TRP A 108 5.65 -0.71 8.21
C TRP A 108 4.88 0.16 7.20
N ILE A 109 5.20 0.06 5.90
CA ILE A 109 4.41 0.69 4.82
C ILE A 109 3.07 -0.03 4.69
N LEU A 110 3.11 -1.37 4.61
CA LEU A 110 1.91 -2.19 4.48
C LEU A 110 0.96 -2.00 5.67
N ARG A 111 1.48 -1.73 6.87
CA ARG A 111 0.67 -1.46 8.05
C ARG A 111 -0.23 -0.22 7.90
N ILE A 112 0.17 0.78 7.12
CA ILE A 112 -0.67 1.97 6.90
C ILE A 112 -1.86 1.62 6.00
N TYR A 113 -1.62 0.79 4.97
CA TYR A 113 -2.63 0.41 3.99
C TYR A 113 -3.50 -0.80 4.39
N LYS A 114 -2.94 -1.73 5.18
CA LYS A 114 -3.58 -2.97 5.65
C LYS A 114 -3.91 -2.97 7.14
N GLY A 115 -3.57 -1.91 7.87
CA GLY A 115 -3.76 -1.81 9.32
C GLY A 115 -5.23 -1.68 9.74
N PRO A 116 -5.49 -1.65 11.06
CA PRO A 116 -6.83 -1.51 11.62
C PRO A 116 -7.45 -0.12 11.37
N GLU A 117 -6.64 0.90 11.09
CA GLU A 117 -7.07 2.26 10.70
C GLU A 117 -7.48 2.33 9.21
N ARG A 118 -8.03 1.22 8.69
CA ARG A 118 -8.13 0.83 7.27
C ARG A 118 -9.00 1.74 6.39
N GLY A 119 -9.81 2.62 6.99
CA GLY A 119 -11.00 3.18 6.35
C GLY A 119 -10.79 4.16 5.19
N SER A 120 -9.58 4.70 4.97
CA SER A 120 -9.39 5.76 3.95
C SER A 120 -8.27 5.50 2.93
N TYR A 121 -7.41 4.49 3.13
CA TYR A 121 -6.19 4.35 2.33
C TYR A 121 -6.08 3.01 1.58
N SER A 122 -7.01 2.07 1.79
CA SER A 122 -7.05 0.80 1.06
C SER A 122 -7.10 1.00 -0.46
N ASP A 123 -7.86 2.01 -0.89
CA ASP A 123 -8.08 2.33 -2.29
C ASP A 123 -6.79 2.83 -2.95
N ASP A 124 -6.01 3.61 -2.22
CA ASP A 124 -4.76 4.18 -2.72
C ASP A 124 -3.68 3.11 -2.88
N TYR A 125 -3.68 2.08 -2.04
CA TYR A 125 -2.84 0.91 -2.23
C TYR A 125 -3.24 0.14 -3.49
N LEU A 126 -4.53 -0.16 -3.65
CA LEU A 126 -5.05 -0.86 -4.84
C LEU A 126 -4.79 -0.07 -6.13
N ARG A 127 -5.01 1.25 -6.12
CA ARG A 127 -4.68 2.16 -7.23
C ARG A 127 -3.19 2.15 -7.55
N SER A 128 -2.33 2.13 -6.52
CA SER A 128 -0.88 2.06 -6.73
C SER A 128 -0.47 0.74 -7.38
N LEU A 129 -1.02 -0.39 -6.94
CA LEU A 129 -0.75 -1.70 -7.56
C LEU A 129 -1.23 -1.75 -9.01
N LEU A 130 -2.43 -1.25 -9.31
CA LEU A 130 -2.96 -1.14 -10.67
C LEU A 130 -2.09 -0.25 -11.56
N LYS A 131 -1.62 0.89 -11.04
CA LYS A 131 -0.74 1.84 -11.77
C LYS A 131 0.58 1.20 -12.21
N PHE A 132 1.12 0.27 -11.41
CA PHE A 132 2.37 -0.45 -11.72
C PHE A 132 2.14 -1.87 -12.24
N ASP A 133 0.93 -2.15 -12.72
CA ASP A 133 0.58 -3.38 -13.42
C ASP A 133 0.80 -4.66 -12.58
N ARG A 134 0.72 -4.53 -11.25
CA ARG A 134 0.86 -5.64 -10.30
C ARG A 134 -0.47 -6.37 -10.11
N LEU A 135 -1.01 -6.91 -11.19
CA LEU A 135 -2.36 -7.49 -11.22
C LEU A 135 -2.55 -8.65 -10.24
N GLU A 136 -1.52 -9.49 -10.05
CA GLU A 136 -1.60 -10.63 -9.13
C GLU A 136 -1.77 -10.15 -7.67
N GLU A 137 -0.91 -9.24 -7.23
CA GLU A 137 -0.95 -8.66 -5.89
C GLU A 137 -2.23 -7.84 -5.66
N ALA A 138 -2.66 -7.09 -6.69
CA ALA A 138 -3.90 -6.34 -6.66
C ALA A 138 -5.12 -7.26 -6.48
N SER A 139 -5.16 -8.39 -7.19
CA SER A 139 -6.25 -9.38 -7.10
C SER A 139 -6.31 -10.02 -5.71
N LEU A 140 -5.15 -10.45 -5.19
CA LEU A 140 -5.08 -11.03 -3.86
C LEU A 140 -5.52 -10.02 -2.79
N TYR A 141 -5.12 -8.76 -2.93
CA TYR A 141 -5.52 -7.71 -2.00
C TYR A 141 -7.01 -7.37 -2.13
N ALA A 142 -7.57 -7.31 -3.33
CA ALA A 142 -8.99 -7.07 -3.55
C ALA A 142 -9.86 -8.18 -2.94
N ILE A 143 -9.46 -9.45 -3.08
CA ILE A 143 -10.12 -10.59 -2.43
C ILE A 143 -10.01 -10.46 -0.89
N GLU A 144 -8.84 -10.09 -0.37
CA GLU A 144 -8.64 -9.84 1.06
C GLU A 144 -9.60 -8.74 1.57
N LEU A 145 -9.75 -7.65 0.82
CA LEU A 145 -10.66 -6.56 1.13
C LEU A 145 -12.13 -7.00 1.14
N LEU A 146 -12.57 -7.71 0.09
CA LEU A 146 -13.95 -8.23 -0.02
C LEU A 146 -14.30 -9.18 1.12
N ASN A 147 -13.41 -10.13 1.41
CA ASN A 147 -13.60 -11.09 2.50
C ASN A 147 -13.64 -10.43 3.88
N GLN A 148 -12.90 -9.34 4.08
CA GLN A 148 -12.99 -8.59 5.33
C GLN A 148 -14.30 -7.81 5.41
N GLY A 149 -14.79 -7.25 4.30
CA GLY A 149 -16.10 -6.61 4.23
C GLY A 149 -17.24 -7.57 4.61
N THR A 150 -17.20 -8.82 4.13
CA THR A 150 -18.23 -9.84 4.43
C THR A 150 -18.16 -10.40 5.84
N ASN A 151 -16.96 -10.53 6.42
CA ASN A 151 -16.78 -11.11 7.77
C ASN A 151 -16.80 -10.07 8.89
N SER A 152 -16.87 -8.78 8.57
CA SER A 152 -16.89 -7.70 9.56
C SER A 152 -18.28 -7.55 10.15
N ASN A 153 -18.46 -8.14 11.33
CA ASN A 153 -19.66 -7.96 12.15
C ASN A 153 -19.89 -6.44 12.39
N PRO A 154 -21.05 -5.85 12.05
CA PRO A 154 -21.32 -4.40 12.13
C PRO A 154 -21.18 -3.79 13.53
N ARG A 155 -20.94 -4.61 14.57
CA ARG A 155 -20.76 -4.20 15.96
C ARG A 155 -19.31 -3.95 16.40
N LYS A 156 -18.30 -4.18 15.55
CA LYS A 156 -16.88 -3.97 15.92
C LYS A 156 -16.39 -2.52 15.74
N TYR A 157 -17.13 -1.71 15.00
CA TYR A 157 -16.87 -0.28 14.90
C TYR A 157 -17.90 0.43 15.78
N GLY A 158 -17.49 0.76 17.01
CA GLY A 158 -18.31 1.53 17.93
C GLY A 158 -18.63 2.93 17.35
N PRO A 159 -19.65 3.63 17.90
CA PRO A 159 -20.01 4.97 17.44
C PRO A 159 -18.83 5.91 17.72
N SER A 160 -18.04 6.21 16.69
CA SER A 160 -17.04 7.26 16.80
C SER A 160 -17.74 8.59 16.64
N SER A 161 -17.64 9.39 17.69
CA SER A 161 -18.38 10.62 17.94
C SER A 161 -17.90 11.79 17.07
N TYR A 162 -18.25 11.82 15.78
CA TYR A 162 -18.22 13.08 15.00
C TYR A 162 -19.24 13.00 13.85
N ASP A 163 -20.24 13.87 13.91
CA ASP A 163 -21.30 14.07 12.91
C ASP A 163 -20.74 14.56 11.56
N LEU A 164 -20.34 13.62 10.72
CA LEU A 164 -20.33 13.77 9.27
C LEU A 164 -21.20 12.64 8.70
N PRO A 165 -21.82 12.80 7.52
CA PRO A 165 -22.45 11.68 6.84
C PRO A 165 -21.34 10.68 6.53
N GLN A 166 -21.15 9.71 7.43
CA GLN A 166 -20.27 8.58 7.20
C GLN A 166 -20.92 7.81 6.06
N SER A 167 -20.41 8.02 4.84
CA SER A 167 -20.49 7.04 3.79
C SER A 167 -20.19 5.70 4.44
N ASP A 168 -21.15 4.77 4.45
CA ASP A 168 -21.00 3.48 5.11
C ASP A 168 -19.59 2.95 4.86
N SER A 169 -18.79 2.79 5.92
CA SER A 169 -17.41 2.30 5.88
C SER A 169 -17.28 0.86 5.33
N ARG A 170 -18.38 0.33 4.81
CA ARG A 170 -18.50 -0.93 4.10
C ARG A 170 -18.35 -0.80 2.59
N CYS A 171 -18.50 0.38 1.98
CA CYS A 171 -18.43 0.52 0.53
C CYS A 171 -16.98 0.38 0.03
N ILE A 172 -16.58 -0.86 -0.26
CA ILE A 172 -15.38 -1.14 -1.04
C ILE A 172 -15.58 -0.47 -2.41
N PRO A 173 -14.56 0.21 -2.97
CA PRO A 173 -14.71 0.87 -4.27
C PRO A 173 -14.86 -0.17 -5.37
N THR A 174 -16.10 -0.48 -5.72
CA THR A 174 -16.46 -1.41 -6.79
C THR A 174 -15.83 -1.00 -8.12
N THR A 175 -15.74 0.31 -8.38
CA THR A 175 -15.07 0.86 -9.56
C THR A 175 -13.61 0.41 -9.72
N LEU A 176 -12.84 0.30 -8.63
CA LEU A 176 -11.45 -0.19 -8.71
C LEU A 176 -11.39 -1.69 -8.96
N ILE A 177 -12.39 -2.43 -8.48
CA ILE A 177 -12.52 -3.87 -8.72
C ILE A 177 -12.88 -4.11 -10.19
N ASP A 178 -13.79 -3.33 -10.75
CA ASP A 178 -14.17 -3.42 -12.17
C ASP A 178 -12.97 -3.13 -13.07
N ILE A 179 -12.21 -2.06 -12.78
CA ILE A 179 -10.97 -1.74 -13.50
C ILE A 179 -9.95 -2.89 -13.40
N LEU A 180 -9.86 -3.55 -12.24
CA LEU A 180 -8.97 -4.69 -12.04
C LEU A 180 -9.44 -5.93 -12.83
N LEU A 181 -10.75 -6.20 -12.88
CA LEU A 181 -11.32 -7.28 -13.67
C LEU A 181 -11.06 -7.08 -15.17
N ASP A 182 -11.27 -5.86 -15.67
CA ASP A 182 -10.96 -5.49 -17.05
C ASP A 182 -9.46 -5.65 -17.36
N ALA A 183 -8.59 -5.21 -16.45
CA ALA A 183 -7.14 -5.36 -16.60
C ALA A 183 -6.70 -6.83 -16.61
N LEU A 184 -7.34 -7.68 -15.77
CA LEU A 184 -7.10 -9.13 -15.78
C LEU A 184 -7.57 -9.78 -17.08
N ASP A 185 -8.71 -9.36 -17.62
CA ASP A 185 -9.22 -9.84 -18.91
C ASP A 185 -8.28 -9.47 -20.06
N GLU A 186 -7.80 -8.23 -20.08
CA GLU A 186 -6.79 -7.82 -21.04
C GLU A 186 -5.49 -8.62 -20.88
N ALA A 187 -5.02 -8.87 -19.65
CA ALA A 187 -3.81 -9.63 -19.39
C ALA A 187 -3.91 -11.11 -19.81
N VAL A 188 -5.07 -11.74 -19.60
CA VAL A 188 -5.35 -13.12 -20.04
C VAL A 188 -5.46 -13.19 -21.56
N ALA A 189 -6.10 -12.22 -22.19
CA ALA A 189 -6.25 -12.14 -23.65
C ALA A 189 -4.93 -11.83 -24.36
N ALA A 190 -4.10 -10.96 -23.77
CA ALA A 190 -2.88 -10.43 -24.38
C ALA A 190 -1.70 -11.42 -24.48
N LYS A 191 -1.85 -12.68 -24.03
CA LYS A 191 -0.85 -13.79 -24.13
C LYS A 191 0.60 -13.32 -24.33
N GLY A 192 1.17 -12.62 -23.35
CA GLY A 192 2.60 -12.26 -23.35
C GLY A 192 2.98 -10.80 -23.14
N ARG A 193 2.03 -9.87 -22.93
CA ARG A 193 2.37 -8.47 -22.53
C ARG A 193 2.88 -8.36 -21.09
N TYR A 194 2.56 -9.33 -20.24
CA TYR A 194 2.90 -9.33 -18.82
C TYR A 194 4.08 -10.25 -18.56
N VAL A 195 5.22 -9.66 -18.20
CA VAL A 195 6.47 -10.38 -17.92
C VAL A 195 6.32 -11.17 -16.62
N GLY A 196 6.40 -12.50 -16.70
CA GLY A 196 6.50 -13.38 -15.53
C GLY A 196 5.18 -13.87 -14.91
N THR A 197 4.01 -13.42 -15.39
CA THR A 197 2.72 -13.86 -14.85
C THR A 197 2.19 -15.10 -15.56
N ASN A 198 1.89 -16.15 -14.80
CA ASN A 198 1.25 -17.36 -15.33
C ASN A 198 -0.22 -17.04 -15.69
N THR A 199 -0.54 -16.98 -16.97
CA THR A 199 -1.89 -16.66 -17.47
C THR A 199 -2.98 -17.56 -16.87
N LYS A 200 -2.65 -18.83 -16.56
CA LYS A 200 -3.58 -19.74 -15.87
C LYS A 200 -3.87 -19.31 -14.42
N ARG A 201 -2.87 -18.71 -13.75
CA ARG A 201 -3.01 -18.20 -12.38
C ARG A 201 -3.84 -16.92 -12.36
N LEU A 202 -3.63 -16.01 -13.32
CA LEU A 202 -4.46 -14.81 -13.48
C LEU A 202 -5.92 -15.18 -13.77
N ALA A 203 -6.18 -16.16 -14.64
CA ALA A 203 -7.54 -16.63 -14.90
C ALA A 203 -8.22 -17.24 -13.66
N ARG A 204 -7.47 -17.93 -12.80
CA ARG A 204 -7.99 -18.41 -11.50
C ARG A 204 -8.33 -17.26 -10.58
N LEU A 205 -7.41 -16.31 -10.40
CA LEU A 205 -7.61 -15.13 -9.56
C LEU A 205 -8.80 -14.28 -10.01
N ARG A 206 -9.01 -14.17 -11.33
CA ARG A 206 -10.21 -13.53 -11.90
C ARG A 206 -11.49 -14.25 -11.44
N SER A 207 -11.56 -15.57 -11.60
CA SER A 207 -12.73 -16.35 -11.17
C SER A 207 -12.95 -16.27 -9.66
N ASP A 208 -11.87 -16.27 -8.88
CA ASP A 208 -11.94 -16.14 -7.42
C ASP A 208 -12.42 -14.75 -7.00
N LEU A 209 -11.96 -13.70 -7.70
CA LEU A 209 -12.38 -12.32 -7.46
C LEU A 209 -13.85 -12.11 -7.83
N GLU A 210 -14.32 -12.60 -8.98
CA GLU A 210 -15.74 -12.54 -9.37
C GLU A 210 -16.63 -13.22 -8.33
N LYS A 211 -16.21 -14.40 -7.85
CA LYS A 211 -16.94 -15.11 -6.80
C LYS A 211 -16.99 -14.31 -5.51
N ALA A 212 -15.87 -13.72 -5.08
CA ALA A 212 -15.80 -12.89 -3.87
C ALA A 212 -16.67 -11.63 -3.99
N VAL A 213 -16.74 -11.01 -5.18
CA VAL A 213 -17.63 -9.86 -5.43
C VAL A 213 -19.10 -10.26 -5.31
N LEU A 214 -19.50 -11.40 -5.90
CA LEU A 214 -20.86 -11.90 -5.81
C LEU A 214 -21.27 -12.21 -4.37
N GLU A 215 -20.39 -12.88 -3.61
CA GLU A 215 -20.60 -13.17 -2.18
C GLU A 215 -20.74 -11.87 -1.37
N TYR A 216 -19.92 -10.86 -1.66
CA TYR A 216 -19.99 -9.56 -1.00
C TYR A 216 -21.28 -8.80 -1.32
N VAL A 217 -21.68 -8.73 -2.59
CA VAL A 217 -22.92 -8.06 -3.01
C VAL A 217 -24.14 -8.71 -2.37
N GLU A 218 -24.19 -10.05 -2.31
CA GLU A 218 -25.28 -10.77 -1.68
C GLU A 218 -25.31 -10.53 -0.15
N SER A 219 -24.15 -10.53 0.51
CA SER A 219 -24.06 -10.19 1.94
C SER A 219 -24.57 -8.79 2.24
N VAL A 220 -24.16 -7.80 1.43
CA VAL A 220 -24.63 -6.41 1.59
C VAL A 220 -26.13 -6.32 1.34
N ARG A 221 -26.66 -7.03 0.34
CA ARG A 221 -28.08 -7.05 0.03
C ARG A 221 -28.91 -7.59 1.22
N VAL A 222 -28.53 -8.74 1.77
CA VAL A 222 -29.21 -9.34 2.93
C VAL A 222 -29.20 -8.38 4.12
N GLU A 223 -28.06 -7.75 4.41
CA GLU A 223 -27.95 -6.76 5.49
C GLU A 223 -28.86 -5.53 5.28
N THR A 224 -28.97 -5.04 4.05
CA THR A 224 -29.86 -3.92 3.73
C THR A 224 -31.34 -4.30 3.85
N GLU A 225 -31.73 -5.50 3.43
CA GLU A 225 -33.10 -6.01 3.55
C GLU A 225 -33.49 -6.21 5.03
N ASP A 226 -32.58 -6.75 5.85
CA ASP A 226 -32.76 -6.91 7.30
C ASP A 226 -32.86 -5.56 8.03
N ALA A 227 -32.04 -4.57 7.66
CA ALA A 227 -32.11 -3.23 8.23
C ALA A 227 -33.43 -2.52 7.89
N ILE A 228 -33.94 -2.68 6.67
CA ILE A 228 -35.24 -2.15 6.25
C ILE A 228 -36.38 -2.86 7.00
N ALA A 229 -36.27 -4.17 7.23
CA ALA A 229 -37.26 -4.93 7.98
C ALA A 229 -37.31 -4.53 9.47
N ALA A 230 -36.14 -4.27 10.07
CA ALA A 230 -36.01 -3.85 11.47
C ALA A 230 -36.52 -2.42 11.72
N ASN A 231 -36.50 -1.55 10.70
CA ASN A 231 -36.91 -0.14 10.82
C ASN A 231 -38.39 0.11 10.46
N ARG A 232 -39.21 -0.94 10.28
CA ARG A 232 -40.66 -0.78 10.15
C ARG A 232 -41.26 -0.43 11.51
N PRO A 233 -41.92 0.74 11.67
CA PRO A 233 -42.57 1.08 12.92
C PRO A 233 -43.72 0.10 13.20
N ILE A 234 -43.70 -0.49 14.39
CA ILE A 234 -44.80 -1.31 14.92
C ILE A 234 -46.03 -0.39 14.99
N ARG A 235 -47.04 -0.71 14.19
CA ARG A 235 -48.28 0.07 14.07
C ARG A 235 -49.32 -0.41 15.06
#